data_AF-A0A7X3Y748-F1
#
_entry.id   AF-A0A7X3Y748-F1
#
_cell.length_a   1.000
_cell.length_b   1.000
_cell.length_c   1.000
_cell.angle_alpha   90.00
_cell.angle_beta   90.00
_cell.angle_gamma   90.00
#
_symmetry.space_group_name_H-M   'P 1'
#
loop_
_entity.id
_entity.type
_entity.pdbx_description
1 polymer ?
#
loop_
_entity_poly.entity_id
_entity_poly.type
_entity_poly.pdbx_seq_one_letter_code
_entity_poly.pdbx_strand_id
1 'polypeptide(L)' 'MAMAVVSEGPGLELVRSEFNPSASGKVDRIKVLAAALINEIDALPDDDPSLKSVAKTEVEGAAQWAVKAATAPDSA' A
#
# COMPACT_ATOMS: atom_id res chain seq x y z
N MET A 1 -18.54 8.35 -2.39
CA MET A 1 -17.88 7.06 -2.65
C MET A 1 -17.18 6.66 -1.36
N ALA A 2 -17.73 5.71 -0.61
CA ALA A 2 -17.16 5.31 0.68
C ALA A 2 -15.86 4.54 0.42
N MET A 3 -14.72 5.06 0.87
CA MET A 3 -13.49 4.29 0.88
C MET A 3 -13.67 3.18 1.92
N ALA A 4 -13.57 1.93 1.49
CA ALA A 4 -13.55 0.80 2.41
C ALA A 4 -12.41 1.03 3.42
N VAL A 5 -12.76 1.09 4.71
CA VAL A 5 -11.77 1.06 5.78
C VAL A 5 -11.10 -0.32 5.68
N VAL A 6 -9.83 -0.34 5.28
CA VAL A 6 -9.00 -1.54 5.37
C VAL A 6 -8.77 -1.75 6.86
N SER A 7 -9.61 -2.59 7.48
CA SER A 7 -9.57 -2.80 8.92
C SER A 7 -8.55 -3.87 9.33
N GLU A 8 -8.28 -4.87 8.47
CA GLU A 8 -7.46 -6.05 8.76
C GLU A 8 -6.86 -6.65 7.47
N GLY A 9 -5.72 -7.36 7.55
CA GLY A 9 -5.10 -8.11 6.44
C GLY A 9 -3.58 -7.88 6.23
N PRO A 10 -2.88 -8.75 5.48
CA PRO A 10 -1.41 -8.72 5.34
C PRO A 10 -0.89 -7.44 4.66
N GLY A 11 -1.74 -6.74 3.90
CA GLY A 11 -1.36 -5.50 3.23
C GLY A 11 -0.94 -4.37 4.17
N LEU A 12 -1.53 -4.27 5.37
CA LEU A 12 -1.21 -3.21 6.33
C LEU A 12 0.20 -3.34 6.92
N GLU A 13 0.65 -4.58 7.11
CA GLU A 13 1.99 -4.90 7.62
C GLU A 13 3.06 -4.61 6.56
N LEU A 14 2.83 -5.06 5.32
CA LEU A 14 3.75 -4.88 4.19
C LEU A 14 4.01 -3.40 3.91
N VAL A 15 2.98 -2.55 3.92
CA VAL A 15 3.14 -1.11 3.67
C VAL A 15 3.54 -0.29 4.90
N ARG A 16 3.74 -0.95 6.05
CA ARG A 16 4.02 -0.30 7.34
C ARG A 16 3.07 0.86 7.60
N SER A 17 1.77 0.57 7.59
CA SER A 17 0.69 1.57 7.63
C SER A 17 0.89 2.64 8.73
N GLU A 18 1.35 2.27 9.92
CA GLU A 18 1.57 3.18 11.06
C GLU A 18 2.79 4.11 10.92
N PHE A 19 3.71 3.86 9.97
CA PHE A 19 4.94 4.65 9.81
C PHE A 19 4.70 5.94 9.02
N ASN A 20 4.09 6.96 9.64
CA ASN A 20 3.89 8.29 9.03
C ASN A 20 4.43 9.40 9.95
N PRO A 21 5.77 9.54 10.09
CA PRO A 21 6.37 10.55 10.97
C PRO A 21 6.05 11.99 10.55
N SER A 22 5.60 12.21 9.32
CA SER A 22 5.20 13.53 8.81
C SER A 22 3.71 13.84 9.01
N ALA A 23 2.93 12.92 9.61
CA ALA A 23 1.49 13.04 9.82
C ALA A 23 0.70 13.49 8.56
N SER A 24 1.17 13.09 7.38
CA SER A 24 0.58 13.52 6.11
C SER A 24 -0.60 12.63 5.72
N GLY A 25 -1.80 13.19 5.65
CA GLY A 25 -3.00 12.44 5.23
C GLY A 25 -2.91 11.89 3.80
N LYS A 26 -2.03 12.44 2.94
CA LYS A 26 -1.73 11.87 1.62
C LYS A 26 -0.94 10.57 1.74
N VAL A 27 0.04 10.51 2.64
CA VAL A 27 0.83 9.30 2.92
C VAL A 27 -0.07 8.20 3.47
N ASP A 28 -0.95 8.54 4.43
CA ASP A 28 -1.92 7.57 4.97
C ASP A 28 -2.82 7.01 3.86
N ARG A 29 -3.36 7.89 3.00
CA ARG A 29 -4.22 7.47 1.89
C ARG A 29 -3.50 6.53 0.91
N ILE A 30 -2.24 6.83 0.56
CA ILE A 30 -1.44 5.97 -0.33
C ILE A 30 -1.26 4.59 0.28
N LYS A 31 -0.89 4.52 1.56
CA LYS A 31 -0.66 3.26 2.26
C LYS A 31 -1.94 2.44 2.42
N VAL A 32 -3.06 3.08 2.76
CA VAL A 32 -4.36 2.39 2.86
C VAL A 32 -4.76 1.78 1.51
N LEU A 33 -4.59 2.51 0.40
CA LEU A 33 -4.91 2.00 -0.94
C LEU A 33 -3.99 0.84 -1.35
N ALA A 34 -2.69 0.94 -1.06
CA ALA A 34 -1.74 -0.14 -1.34
C ALA A 34 -2.05 -1.39 -0.50
N ALA A 35 -2.35 -1.23 0.79
CA ALA A 35 -2.77 -2.33 1.66
C ALA A 35 -4.07 -2.99 1.17
N ALA A 36 -5.05 -2.20 0.73
CA ALA A 36 -6.30 -2.71 0.16
C ALA A 36 -6.01 -3.62 -1.04
N LEU A 37 -5.19 -3.15 -1.99
CA LEU A 37 -4.86 -3.92 -3.18
C LEU A 37 -4.08 -5.19 -2.85
N ILE A 38 -3.14 -5.13 -1.89
CA ILE A 38 -2.42 -6.33 -1.43
C ILE A 38 -3.38 -7.37 -0.84
N ASN A 39 -4.37 -6.94 -0.05
CA ASN A 39 -5.38 -7.85 0.49
C ASN A 39 -6.20 -8.52 -0.61
N GLU A 40 -6.61 -7.78 -1.65
CA GLU A 40 -7.30 -8.34 -2.81
C GLU A 40 -6.40 -9.35 -3.56
N ILE A 41 -5.10 -9.06 -3.73
CA ILE A 41 -4.13 -9.99 -4.34
C ILE A 41 -4.01 -11.26 -3.49
N ASP A 42 -3.97 -11.12 -2.16
CA ASP A 42 -3.83 -12.26 -1.25
C ASP A 42 -5.06 -13.18 -1.24
N ALA A 43 -6.25 -12.60 -1.44
CA ALA A 43 -7.51 -13.33 -1.52
C ALA A 43 -7.73 -14.09 -2.85
N LEU A 44 -6.92 -13.85 -3.89
CA LEU A 44 -6.99 -14.60 -5.15
C LEU A 44 -6.75 -16.10 -4.92
N PRO A 45 -7.30 -16.99 -5.78
CA PRO A 45 -7.01 -18.42 -5.67
C PRO A 45 -5.51 -18.71 -5.89
N ASP A 46 -5.01 -19.74 -5.22
CA ASP A 46 -3.58 -20.09 -5.15
C ASP A 46 -3.10 -20.94 -6.34
N ASP A 47 -3.72 -20.77 -7.51
CA ASP A 47 -3.35 -21.50 -8.74
C ASP A 47 -1.89 -21.24 -9.15
N ASP A 48 -1.37 -20.03 -8.88
CA ASP A 48 0.05 -19.71 -9.01
C ASP A 48 0.54 -18.72 -7.91
N PRO A 49 1.12 -19.24 -6.81
CA PRO A 49 1.56 -18.39 -5.69
C PRO A 49 2.71 -17.45 -6.06
N SER A 50 3.46 -17.74 -7.13
CA SER A 50 4.57 -16.89 -7.57
C SER A 50 4.07 -15.56 -8.12
N LEU A 51 2.96 -15.56 -8.85
CA LEU A 51 2.32 -14.36 -9.39
C LEU A 51 1.79 -13.45 -8.28
N LYS A 52 1.17 -14.03 -7.24
CA LYS A 52 0.70 -13.29 -6.06
C LYS A 52 1.87 -12.62 -5.34
N SER A 53 3.00 -13.32 -5.19
CA SER A 53 4.20 -12.79 -4.55
C SER A 53 4.81 -11.61 -5.33
N VAL A 54 4.94 -11.75 -6.66
CA VAL A 54 5.43 -10.67 -7.53
C VAL A 54 4.51 -9.46 -7.46
N ALA A 55 3.20 -9.65 -7.60
CA ALA A 55 2.24 -8.54 -7.56
C ALA A 55 2.29 -7.79 -6.23
N LYS A 56 2.37 -8.49 -5.08
CA LYS A 56 2.51 -7.85 -3.76
C LYS A 56 3.79 -7.01 -3.66
N THR A 57 4.91 -7.52 -4.17
CA THR A 57 6.20 -6.83 -4.19
C THR A 57 6.14 -5.54 -5.01
N GLU A 58 5.56 -5.60 -6.20
CA GLU A 58 5.41 -4.43 -7.07
C GLU A 58 4.50 -3.36 -6.45
N VAL A 59 3.42 -3.76 -5.78
CA VAL A 59 2.52 -2.83 -5.08
C VAL A 59 3.22 -2.16 -3.90
N GLU A 60 4.00 -2.91 -3.11
CA GLU A 60 4.79 -2.35 -2.02
C GLU A 60 5.82 -1.33 -2.54
N GLY A 61 6.55 -1.67 -3.59
CA GLY A 61 7.54 -0.78 -4.21
C GLY A 61 6.89 0.50 -4.76
N ALA A 62 5.76 0.38 -5.47
CA ALA A 62 5.00 1.52 -5.96
C ALA A 62 4.52 2.43 -4.81
N ALA A 63 4.06 1.86 -3.69
CA ALA A 63 3.64 2.62 -2.52
C ALA A 63 4.80 3.42 -1.92
N GLN A 64 6.00 2.83 -1.82
CA GLN A 64 7.20 3.52 -1.32
C GLN A 64 7.59 4.71 -2.20
N TRP A 65 7.59 4.53 -3.53
CA TRP A 65 7.89 5.63 -4.46
C TRP A 65 6.83 6.73 -4.41
N ALA A 66 5.56 6.37 -4.29
CA ALA A 66 4.47 7.34 -4.16
C ALA A 66 4.58 8.15 -2.84
N VAL A 67 4.93 7.51 -1.72
CA VAL A 67 5.20 8.20 -0.45
C VAL A 67 6.36 9.18 -0.62
N LYS A 68 7.47 8.74 -1.24
CA LYS A 68 8.62 9.61 -1.49
C LYS A 68 8.25 10.83 -2.34
N ALA A 69 7.44 10.65 -3.38
CA ALA A 69 6.93 11.76 -4.20
C ALA A 69 6.01 12.69 -3.40
N ALA A 70 5.15 12.14 -2.54
CA ALA A 70 4.23 12.91 -1.71
C ALA A 70 4.93 13.72 -0.59
N THR A 71 6.14 13.33 -0.19
CA THR A 71 6.95 14.01 0.84
C THR A 71 8.16 14.75 0.26
N ALA A 72 8.35 14.74 -1.05
CA ALA A 72 9.44 15.46 -1.68
C ALA A 72 9.27 16.97 -1.44
N PRO A 73 10.35 17.72 -1.16
CA PRO A 73 10.27 19.18 -1.11
C PRO A 73 9.78 19.69 -2.47
N ASP A 74 8.98 20.76 -2.43
CA ASP A 74 8.47 21.40 -3.65
C ASP A 74 9.66 21.75 -4.54
N SER A 75 9.72 21.09 -5.71
CA SER A 75 10.77 21.33 -6.68
C SER A 75 10.39 22.60 -7.43
N ALA A 76 10.79 23.74 -6.88
CA ALA A 76 10.76 25.05 -7.54
C ALA A 76 11.67 25.06 -8.78
#